data_AF-A0A6B3GAN0-F1
#
_entry.id   AF-A0A6B3GAN0-F1
#
_cell.length_a   1.000
_cell.length_b   1.000
_cell.length_c   1.000
_cell.angle_alpha   90.00
_cell.angle_beta   90.00
_cell.angle_gamma   90.00
#
_symmetry.space_group_name_H-M   'P 1'
#
loop_
_entity.id
_entity.type
_entity.pdbx_description
1 polymer ?
#
loop_
_entity_poly.entity_id
_entity_poly.type
_entity_poly.pdbx_seq_one_letter_code
_entity_poly.pdbx_strand_id
1 'polypeptide(L)'
;MTDLVAQAALPLEVRRYPQHFTSEERADAAFTWPAGGPDLWGENCCGLACLRMLLGYFDLAVPSQRSLLARGLELGAYTPKGWHHQGLVNLAEPYGLTGAAVPYDSPQSLQRLALLGIPTIVSVTFRLPEDGRKGGHLVLFLGETVHADRRQAAFADPSRWGAEHHEVPADRFWASWTGRAVVLWPTARNPADLPEELNGITSRKGDAP
;
A
#
# COMPACT_ATOMS: atom_id res chain seq x y z
N MET A 1 -14.24 20.29 19.61
CA MET A 1 -13.97 19.73 18.27
C MET A 1 -12.94 20.63 17.61
N THR A 2 -11.67 20.40 17.92
CA THR A 2 -10.57 21.23 17.44
C THR A 2 -10.15 20.71 16.07
N ASP A 3 -10.00 21.64 15.14
CA ASP A 3 -9.73 21.44 13.72
C ASP A 3 -8.35 20.78 13.50
N LEU A 4 -8.29 19.44 13.60
CA LEU A 4 -7.10 18.63 13.30
C LEU A 4 -6.73 18.65 11.80
N VAL A 5 -7.48 19.38 10.98
CA VAL A 5 -7.30 19.49 9.52
C VAL A 5 -6.34 20.63 9.14
N ALA A 6 -5.99 21.52 10.08
CA ALA A 6 -5.21 22.73 9.80
C ALA A 6 -3.71 22.64 10.12
N GLN A 7 -3.23 21.54 10.71
CA GLN A 7 -1.81 21.42 11.03
C GLN A 7 -1.08 20.74 9.87
N ALA A 8 -0.15 21.48 9.24
CA ALA A 8 0.77 20.95 8.23
C ALA A 8 1.63 19.85 8.87
N ALA A 9 1.14 18.63 8.84
CA ALA A 9 1.94 17.46 9.14
C ALA A 9 2.82 17.14 7.93
N LEU A 10 4.08 16.81 8.17
CA LEU A 10 4.92 16.24 7.14
C LEU A 10 4.36 14.86 6.75
N PRO A 11 4.47 14.45 5.48
CA PRO A 11 4.11 13.10 5.08
C PRO A 11 4.96 12.08 5.82
N LEU A 12 4.43 10.87 5.97
CA LEU A 12 5.18 9.77 6.55
C LEU A 12 6.41 9.44 5.71
N GLU A 13 7.57 9.35 6.35
CA GLU A 13 8.81 8.95 5.67
C GLU A 13 8.89 7.43 5.54
N VAL A 14 8.92 6.93 4.31
CA VAL A 14 8.98 5.49 4.02
C VAL A 14 10.12 5.20 3.05
N ARG A 15 10.95 4.21 3.39
CA ARG A 15 11.94 3.67 2.45
C ARG A 15 11.23 2.99 1.28
N ARG A 16 11.45 3.47 0.06
CA ARG A 16 10.90 2.86 -1.16
C ARG A 16 11.53 1.49 -1.45
N TYR A 17 10.70 0.50 -1.75
CA TYR A 17 11.10 -0.78 -2.34
C TYR A 17 10.55 -0.89 -3.78
N PRO A 18 11.38 -1.20 -4.79
CA PRO A 18 10.92 -1.34 -6.16
C PRO A 18 10.15 -2.65 -6.42
N GLN A 19 9.21 -2.63 -7.36
CA GLN A 19 8.46 -3.82 -7.80
C GLN A 19 9.25 -4.77 -8.70
N HIS A 20 10.41 -4.34 -9.21
CA HIS A 20 11.30 -5.21 -9.98
C HIS A 20 12.28 -5.95 -9.08
N PHE A 21 12.53 -7.21 -9.40
CA PHE A 21 13.53 -8.04 -8.71
C PHE A 21 14.95 -7.51 -8.93
N THR A 22 15.73 -7.55 -7.85
CA THR A 22 17.16 -7.21 -7.88
C THR A 22 17.96 -8.18 -8.75
N SER A 23 19.18 -7.80 -9.14
CA SER A 23 20.09 -8.69 -9.88
C SER A 23 20.40 -9.98 -9.12
N GLU A 24 20.54 -9.89 -7.79
CA GLU A 24 20.75 -11.05 -6.92
C GLU A 24 19.53 -11.99 -6.93
N GLU A 25 18.32 -11.45 -6.78
CA GLU A 25 17.09 -12.24 -6.87
C GLU A 25 16.93 -12.92 -8.23
N ARG A 26 17.33 -12.25 -9.32
CA ARG A 26 17.26 -12.78 -10.68
C ARG A 26 18.28 -13.89 -10.96
N ALA A 27 19.44 -13.81 -10.34
CA ALA A 27 20.54 -14.76 -10.55
C ALA A 27 20.40 -16.06 -9.73
N ASP A 28 19.49 -16.09 -8.74
CA ASP A 28 19.27 -17.26 -7.90
C ASP A 28 18.58 -18.40 -8.66
N ALA A 29 19.38 -19.37 -9.10
CA ALA A 29 18.94 -20.56 -9.83
C ALA A 29 18.07 -21.52 -9.00
N ALA A 30 18.01 -21.38 -7.67
CA ALA A 30 17.16 -22.23 -6.82
C ALA A 30 15.68 -21.84 -6.91
N PHE A 31 15.36 -20.62 -7.38
CA PHE A 31 14.00 -20.17 -7.51
C PHE A 31 13.43 -20.45 -8.89
N THR A 32 12.40 -21.27 -8.93
CA THR A 32 11.66 -21.54 -10.15
C THR A 32 10.68 -20.40 -10.41
N TRP A 33 10.92 -19.62 -11.46
CA TRP A 33 10.01 -18.56 -11.85
C TRP A 33 8.67 -19.11 -12.32
N PRO A 34 7.54 -18.52 -11.90
CA PRO A 34 6.27 -18.81 -12.55
C PRO A 34 6.29 -18.36 -14.01
N ALA A 35 5.31 -18.82 -14.79
CA ALA A 35 5.17 -18.46 -16.20
C ALA A 35 5.29 -16.94 -16.41
N GLY A 36 6.03 -16.54 -17.45
CA GLY A 36 6.34 -15.14 -17.76
C GLY A 36 7.67 -14.63 -17.19
N GLY A 37 8.28 -15.33 -16.23
CA GLY A 37 9.61 -14.99 -15.74
C GLY A 37 9.70 -13.68 -14.93
N PRO A 38 10.91 -13.29 -14.51
CA PRO A 38 11.11 -12.16 -13.60
C PRO A 38 10.65 -10.81 -14.16
N ASP A 39 10.68 -10.63 -15.48
CA ASP A 39 10.27 -9.36 -16.09
C ASP A 39 8.77 -9.16 -16.03
N LEU A 40 7.98 -10.17 -16.41
CA LEU A 40 6.52 -10.11 -16.30
C LEU A 40 6.10 -9.93 -14.84
N TRP A 41 6.69 -10.71 -13.92
CA TRP A 41 6.34 -10.57 -12.50
C TRP A 41 6.79 -9.23 -11.92
N GLY A 42 7.89 -8.65 -12.40
CA GLY A 42 8.33 -7.33 -11.99
C GLY A 42 7.33 -6.22 -12.33
N GLU A 43 6.54 -6.37 -13.41
CA GLU A 43 5.45 -5.44 -13.73
C GLU A 43 4.21 -5.63 -12.84
N ASN A 44 4.06 -6.81 -12.23
CA ASN A 44 2.87 -7.21 -11.48
C ASN A 44 3.06 -7.23 -9.96
N CYS A 45 4.24 -6.89 -9.44
CA CYS A 45 4.56 -6.97 -8.00
C CYS A 45 4.32 -5.68 -7.20
N CYS A 46 3.57 -4.69 -7.72
CA CYS A 46 3.33 -3.42 -7.02
C CYS A 46 2.75 -3.60 -5.61
N GLY A 47 1.80 -4.52 -5.43
CA GLY A 47 1.24 -4.84 -4.11
C GLY A 47 2.24 -5.44 -3.13
N LEU A 48 3.12 -6.34 -3.60
CA LEU A 48 4.17 -6.94 -2.77
C LEU A 48 5.22 -5.91 -2.36
N ALA A 49 5.60 -5.03 -3.28
CA ALA A 49 6.52 -3.95 -2.99
C ALA A 49 5.93 -2.96 -1.96
N CYS A 50 4.63 -2.65 -2.06
CA CYS A 50 3.92 -1.87 -1.03
C CYS A 50 3.94 -2.56 0.34
N LEU A 51 3.75 -3.88 0.39
CA LEU A 51 3.86 -4.65 1.62
C LEU A 51 5.29 -4.57 2.21
N ARG A 52 6.34 -4.67 1.38
CA ARG A 52 7.74 -4.51 1.83
C ARG A 52 8.01 -3.12 2.40
N MET A 53 7.45 -2.08 1.77
CA MET A 53 7.54 -0.71 2.27
C MET A 53 6.87 -0.55 3.64
N LEU A 54 5.68 -1.14 3.85
CA LEU A 54 5.02 -1.14 5.17
C LEU A 54 5.81 -1.91 6.23
N LEU A 55 6.32 -3.10 5.90
CA LEU A 55 7.15 -3.88 6.82
C LEU A 55 8.38 -3.10 7.25
N GLY A 56 9.06 -2.45 6.29
CA GLY A 56 10.22 -1.61 6.58
C GLY A 56 9.88 -0.36 7.40
N TYR A 57 8.73 0.27 7.16
CA TYR A 57 8.27 1.44 7.91
C TYR A 57 7.96 1.10 9.38
N PHE A 58 7.45 -0.09 9.66
CA PHE A 58 7.15 -0.56 11.01
C PHE A 58 8.33 -1.31 11.68
N ASP A 59 9.55 -1.20 11.15
CA ASP A 59 10.75 -1.89 11.65
C ASP A 59 10.58 -3.41 11.80
N LEU A 60 9.79 -4.03 10.92
CA LEU A 60 9.59 -5.47 10.84
C LEU A 60 10.55 -6.10 9.83
N ALA A 61 10.75 -7.41 9.94
CA ALA A 61 11.56 -8.16 8.99
C ALA A 61 10.98 -8.04 7.57
N VAL A 62 11.79 -7.55 6.62
CA VAL A 62 11.37 -7.36 5.23
C VAL A 62 11.82 -8.57 4.39
N PRO A 63 10.90 -9.47 3.98
CA PRO A 63 11.25 -10.59 3.11
C PRO A 63 11.66 -10.12 1.71
N SER A 64 12.35 -11.00 0.98
CA SER A 64 12.64 -10.79 -0.44
C SER A 64 11.35 -10.72 -1.26
N GLN A 65 11.40 -10.04 -2.41
CA GLN A 65 10.23 -9.96 -3.29
C GLN A 65 9.86 -11.32 -3.84
N ARG A 66 10.86 -12.17 -4.11
CA ARG A 66 10.65 -13.56 -4.57
C ARG A 66 9.93 -14.40 -3.53
N SER A 67 10.34 -14.30 -2.26
CA SER A 67 9.70 -15.03 -1.17
C SER A 67 8.23 -14.61 -1.04
N LEU A 68 7.94 -13.31 -1.12
CA LEU A 68 6.56 -12.82 -1.13
C LEU A 68 5.78 -13.26 -2.37
N LEU A 69 6.42 -13.29 -3.55
CA LEU A 69 5.79 -13.76 -4.77
C LEU A 69 5.39 -15.23 -4.64
N ALA A 70 6.32 -16.11 -4.29
CA ALA A 70 6.03 -17.53 -4.12
C ALA A 70 4.91 -17.75 -3.11
N ARG A 71 5.02 -17.11 -1.93
CA ARG A 71 4.02 -17.25 -0.88
C ARG A 71 2.66 -16.70 -1.29
N GLY A 72 2.63 -15.55 -1.96
CA GLY A 72 1.41 -14.93 -2.45
C GLY A 72 0.70 -15.80 -3.49
N LEU A 73 1.45 -16.48 -4.36
CA LEU A 73 0.89 -17.42 -5.34
C LEU A 73 0.36 -18.69 -4.68
N GLU A 74 1.08 -19.26 -3.71
CA GLU A 74 0.60 -20.40 -2.92
C GLU A 74 -0.73 -20.11 -2.20
N LEU A 75 -0.89 -18.89 -1.69
CA LEU A 75 -2.11 -18.43 -1.02
C LEU A 75 -3.24 -18.08 -2.00
N GLY A 76 -3.02 -18.16 -3.32
CA GLY A 76 -4.00 -17.75 -4.32
C GLY A 76 -4.30 -16.25 -4.27
N ALA A 77 -3.38 -15.42 -3.76
CA ALA A 77 -3.59 -13.99 -3.57
C ALA A 77 -3.49 -13.17 -4.87
N TYR A 78 -3.16 -13.79 -6.01
CA TYR A 78 -3.02 -13.14 -7.30
C TYR A 78 -4.01 -13.69 -8.34
N THR A 79 -4.53 -12.80 -9.18
CA THR A 79 -5.39 -13.15 -10.33
C THR A 79 -4.90 -12.43 -11.59
N PRO A 80 -5.44 -12.75 -12.77
CA PRO A 80 -5.17 -11.95 -13.98
C PRO A 80 -5.54 -10.46 -13.85
N LYS A 81 -6.34 -10.08 -12.85
CA LYS A 81 -6.68 -8.67 -12.55
C LYS A 81 -5.72 -8.01 -11.53
N GLY A 82 -4.72 -8.74 -11.04
CA GLY A 82 -3.77 -8.28 -10.04
C GLY A 82 -3.94 -8.94 -8.66
N TRP A 83 -3.27 -8.37 -7.66
CA TRP A 83 -3.30 -8.84 -6.28
C TRP A 83 -4.65 -8.58 -5.60
N HIS A 84 -5.22 -9.60 -5.00
CA HIS A 84 -6.36 -9.46 -4.11
C HIS A 84 -5.98 -8.67 -2.88
N HIS A 85 -6.72 -7.60 -2.59
CA HIS A 85 -6.48 -6.76 -1.42
C HIS A 85 -6.52 -7.58 -0.11
N GLN A 86 -7.49 -8.48 0.05
CA GLN A 86 -7.53 -9.37 1.21
C GLN A 86 -6.40 -10.40 1.19
N GLY A 87 -5.98 -10.85 -0.01
CA GLY A 87 -4.80 -11.70 -0.15
C GLY A 87 -3.52 -11.02 0.35
N LEU A 88 -3.37 -9.70 0.14
CA LEU A 88 -2.26 -8.93 0.70
C LEU A 88 -2.33 -8.84 2.23
N VAL A 89 -3.52 -8.70 2.81
CA VAL A 89 -3.69 -8.76 4.27
C VAL A 89 -3.25 -10.11 4.81
N ASN A 90 -3.75 -11.20 4.23
CA ASN A 90 -3.41 -12.56 4.66
C ASN A 90 -1.92 -12.87 4.48
N LEU A 91 -1.30 -12.35 3.42
CA LEU A 91 0.13 -12.49 3.16
C LEU A 91 0.97 -11.74 4.21
N ALA A 92 0.46 -10.65 4.78
CA ALA A 92 1.16 -9.82 5.75
C ALA A 92 1.16 -10.40 7.18
N GLU A 93 0.17 -11.23 7.53
CA GLU A 93 -0.02 -11.79 8.89
C GLU A 93 1.22 -12.52 9.45
N PRO A 94 1.87 -13.45 8.70
CA PRO A 94 3.06 -14.14 9.19
C PRO A 94 4.27 -13.21 9.43
N TYR A 95 4.24 -12.00 8.88
CA TYR A 95 5.30 -11.00 9.01
C TYR A 95 5.01 -9.96 10.10
N GLY A 96 3.99 -10.19 10.94
CA GLY A 96 3.70 -9.35 12.11
C GLY A 96 2.82 -8.14 11.82
N LEU A 97 2.16 -8.09 10.66
CA LEU A 97 1.16 -7.09 10.33
C LEU A 97 -0.25 -7.68 10.38
N THR A 98 -1.22 -6.93 10.86
CA THR A 98 -2.64 -7.27 10.75
C THR A 98 -3.41 -6.09 10.19
N GLY A 99 -4.60 -6.34 9.67
CA GLY A 99 -5.49 -5.26 9.23
C GLY A 99 -6.61 -5.74 8.34
N ALA A 100 -6.99 -4.89 7.37
CA ALA A 100 -8.09 -5.20 6.47
C ALA A 100 -8.02 -4.51 5.11
N ALA A 101 -8.79 -5.06 4.19
CA ALA A 101 -9.03 -4.53 2.85
C ALA A 101 -10.48 -4.06 2.76
N VAL A 102 -10.72 -2.75 2.87
CA VAL A 102 -12.09 -2.19 2.92
C VAL A 102 -12.26 -1.03 1.93
N PRO A 103 -13.49 -0.79 1.46
CA PRO A 103 -13.83 0.48 0.82
C PRO A 103 -13.77 1.62 1.83
N TYR A 104 -13.42 2.81 1.35
CA TYR A 104 -13.43 4.05 2.12
C TYR A 104 -14.27 5.08 1.38
N ASP A 105 -15.09 5.80 2.14
CA ASP A 105 -16.03 6.77 1.59
C ASP A 105 -15.39 8.13 1.28
N SER A 106 -14.20 8.39 1.83
CA SER A 106 -13.53 9.68 1.68
C SER A 106 -11.99 9.60 1.78
N PRO A 107 -11.26 10.44 1.02
CA PRO A 107 -9.82 10.67 1.21
C PRO A 107 -9.44 11.06 2.64
N GLN A 108 -10.31 11.81 3.31
CA GLN A 108 -10.09 12.33 4.66
C GLN A 108 -9.89 11.21 5.68
N SER A 109 -10.56 10.06 5.50
CA SER A 109 -10.34 8.88 6.35
C SER A 109 -8.91 8.35 6.23
N LEU A 110 -8.35 8.30 5.02
CA LEU A 110 -6.97 7.87 4.80
C LEU A 110 -5.96 8.92 5.28
N GLN A 111 -6.28 10.20 5.13
CA GLN A 111 -5.47 11.28 5.70
C GLN A 111 -5.36 11.17 7.22
N ARG A 112 -6.45 10.86 7.93
CA ARG A 112 -6.40 10.65 9.39
C ARG A 112 -5.49 9.48 9.75
N LEU A 113 -5.56 8.37 9.01
CA LEU A 113 -4.65 7.24 9.21
C LEU A 113 -3.18 7.64 9.02
N ALA A 114 -2.88 8.44 7.99
CA ALA A 114 -1.54 8.96 7.79
C ALA A 114 -1.07 9.85 8.97
N LEU A 115 -1.92 10.76 9.46
CA LEU A 115 -1.63 11.58 10.65
C LEU A 115 -1.39 10.74 11.92
N LEU A 116 -1.95 9.53 11.97
CA LEU A 116 -1.80 8.57 13.05
C LEU A 116 -0.60 7.62 12.83
N GLY A 117 0.27 7.93 11.86
CA GLY A 117 1.47 7.15 11.57
C GLY A 117 1.19 5.84 10.84
N ILE A 118 0.07 5.73 10.11
CA ILE A 118 -0.33 4.52 9.39
C ILE A 118 -0.37 4.82 7.88
N PRO A 119 0.69 4.49 7.12
CA PRO A 119 0.64 4.51 5.66
C PRO A 119 -0.38 3.49 5.15
N THR A 120 -1.02 3.78 4.02
CA THR A 120 -2.08 2.89 3.49
C THR A 120 -1.77 2.47 2.05
N ILE A 121 -1.98 1.20 1.72
CA ILE A 121 -1.89 0.77 0.32
C ILE A 121 -3.18 1.19 -0.37
N VAL A 122 -3.10 1.98 -1.43
CA VAL A 122 -4.28 2.44 -2.18
C VAL A 122 -4.23 1.96 -3.62
N SER A 123 -5.41 1.66 -4.17
CA SER A 123 -5.58 1.27 -5.57
C SER A 123 -5.84 2.49 -6.44
N VAL A 124 -4.90 2.79 -7.33
CA VAL A 124 -4.88 3.96 -8.20
C VAL A 124 -4.60 3.55 -9.65
N THR A 125 -4.84 4.45 -10.59
CA THR A 125 -4.36 4.28 -11.96
C THR A 125 -2.86 4.60 -12.05
N PHE A 126 -2.10 3.77 -12.76
CA PHE A 126 -0.67 3.98 -12.97
C PHE A 126 -0.37 5.40 -13.52
N ARG A 127 0.58 6.11 -12.89
CA ARG A 127 0.95 7.52 -13.15
C ARG A 127 -0.12 8.58 -12.86
N LEU A 128 -1.22 8.18 -12.23
CA LEU A 128 -2.24 9.08 -11.73
C LEU A 128 -2.82 10.04 -12.80
N PRO A 129 -3.27 9.56 -13.98
CA PRO A 129 -3.88 10.42 -14.99
C PRO A 129 -5.26 10.91 -14.55
N GLU A 130 -5.67 12.07 -15.07
CA GLU A 130 -7.01 12.64 -14.88
C GLU A 130 -7.90 12.34 -16.10
N ASP A 131 -7.93 11.08 -16.51
CA ASP A 131 -8.66 10.61 -17.71
C ASP A 131 -9.90 9.74 -17.36
N GLY A 132 -10.26 9.70 -16.07
CA GLY A 132 -11.40 8.94 -15.55
C GLY A 132 -11.13 7.46 -15.28
N ARG A 133 -9.99 6.91 -15.71
CA ARG A 133 -9.60 5.53 -15.35
C ARG A 133 -9.27 5.45 -13.86
N LYS A 134 -9.60 4.31 -13.25
CA LYS A 134 -9.32 4.04 -11.83
C LYS A 134 -8.75 2.64 -11.64
N GLY A 135 -7.70 2.53 -10.82
CA GLY A 135 -7.13 1.26 -10.37
C GLY A 135 -6.16 0.59 -11.34
N GLY A 136 -5.77 -0.64 -11.00
CA GLY A 136 -4.77 -1.42 -11.74
C GLY A 136 -3.33 -1.20 -11.28
N HIS A 137 -3.09 -0.29 -10.34
CA HIS A 137 -1.80 -0.07 -9.68
C HIS A 137 -1.96 0.14 -8.18
N LEU A 138 -0.94 -0.24 -7.41
CA LEU A 138 -0.91 -0.09 -5.95
C LEU A 138 0.28 0.78 -5.55
N VAL A 139 0.02 1.76 -4.69
CA VAL A 139 1.02 2.67 -4.10
C VAL A 139 0.75 2.81 -2.59
N LEU A 140 1.73 3.27 -1.83
CA LEU A 140 1.47 3.74 -0.46
C LEU A 140 1.10 5.21 -0.47
N PHE A 141 -0.05 5.54 0.12
CA PHE A 141 -0.38 6.91 0.50
C PHE A 141 0.27 7.25 1.85
N LEU A 142 0.97 8.38 1.90
CA LEU A 142 1.80 8.80 3.02
C LEU A 142 1.26 10.05 3.75
N GLY A 143 0.19 10.64 3.25
CA GLY A 143 -0.39 11.87 3.77
C GLY A 143 -0.43 12.99 2.74
N GLU A 144 -1.23 14.01 3.05
CA GLU A 144 -1.30 15.27 2.33
C GLU A 144 -0.54 16.37 3.07
N THR A 145 0.12 17.23 2.28
CA THR A 145 0.74 18.50 2.70
C THR A 145 0.04 19.66 2.02
N VAL A 146 0.21 20.87 2.57
CA VAL A 146 -0.22 22.11 1.92
C VAL A 146 1.01 22.88 1.45
N HIS A 147 1.15 23.04 0.13
CA HIS A 147 2.18 23.83 -0.50
C HIS A 147 1.54 24.97 -1.30
N ALA A 148 1.85 26.22 -0.97
CA ALA A 148 1.34 27.41 -1.67
C ALA A 148 -0.18 27.36 -1.93
N ASP A 149 -0.95 27.12 -0.86
CA ASP A 149 -2.42 27.00 -0.85
C ASP A 149 -3.00 25.84 -1.70
N ARG A 150 -2.16 24.88 -2.13
CA ARG A 150 -2.60 23.66 -2.79
C ARG A 150 -2.24 22.43 -1.97
N ARG A 151 -3.21 21.52 -1.81
CA ARG A 151 -2.95 20.22 -1.20
C ARG A 151 -2.18 19.34 -2.17
N GLN A 152 -1.09 18.75 -1.70
CA GLN A 152 -0.34 17.74 -2.41
C GLN A 152 -0.51 16.41 -1.68
N ALA A 153 -0.67 15.32 -2.42
CA ALA A 153 -0.69 13.98 -1.86
C ALA A 153 0.69 13.34 -2.08
N ALA A 154 1.34 12.99 -0.98
CA ALA A 154 2.59 12.26 -0.99
C ALA A 154 2.34 10.75 -1.04
N PHE A 155 3.16 10.04 -1.81
CA PHE A 155 3.05 8.61 -2.00
C PHE A 155 4.39 7.94 -2.28
N ALA A 156 4.49 6.65 -1.97
CA ALA A 156 5.57 5.80 -2.45
C ALA A 156 5.04 4.85 -3.54
N ASP A 157 5.48 5.06 -4.78
CA ASP A 157 5.13 4.22 -5.92
C ASP A 157 6.30 3.25 -6.24
N PRO A 158 6.06 1.93 -6.20
CA PRO A 158 7.11 0.93 -6.40
C PRO A 158 7.58 0.81 -7.86
N SER A 159 6.86 1.42 -8.82
CA SER A 159 7.19 1.41 -10.25
C SER A 159 8.43 2.26 -10.56
N ARG A 160 8.94 2.15 -11.79
CA ARG A 160 10.04 3.01 -12.28
C ARG A 160 9.64 4.48 -12.32
N TRP A 161 8.39 4.79 -12.65
CA TRP A 161 7.89 6.18 -12.63
C TRP A 161 7.92 6.75 -11.21
N GLY A 162 7.51 5.93 -10.23
CA GLY A 162 7.56 6.25 -8.81
C GLY A 162 8.96 6.42 -8.21
N ALA A 163 10.02 6.06 -8.92
CA ALA A 163 11.39 6.34 -8.48
C ALA A 163 11.72 7.84 -8.57
N GLU A 164 11.04 8.57 -9.45
CA GLU A 164 11.26 10.00 -9.69
C GLU A 164 10.05 10.86 -9.25
N HIS A 165 8.91 10.22 -8.95
CA HIS A 165 7.66 10.88 -8.60
C HIS A 165 7.14 10.35 -7.27
N HIS A 166 7.03 11.23 -6.28
CA HIS A 166 6.60 10.91 -4.91
C HIS A 166 5.48 11.82 -4.40
N GLU A 167 5.06 12.78 -5.21
CA GLU A 167 4.04 13.77 -4.86
C GLU A 167 3.32 14.25 -6.12
N VAL A 168 2.01 14.49 -6.01
CA VAL A 168 1.18 15.18 -7.02
C VAL A 168 0.09 16.00 -6.33
N PRO A 169 -0.60 16.92 -7.04
CA PRO A 169 -1.79 17.56 -6.52
C PRO A 169 -2.81 16.54 -6.00
N ALA A 170 -3.37 16.80 -4.81
CA ALA A 170 -4.23 15.84 -4.14
C ALA A 170 -5.48 15.48 -4.97
N ASP A 171 -6.07 16.46 -5.65
CA ASP A 171 -7.18 16.24 -6.59
C ASP A 171 -6.82 15.23 -7.69
N ARG A 172 -5.64 15.37 -8.31
CA ARG A 172 -5.13 14.42 -9.29
C ARG A 172 -4.94 13.01 -8.70
N PHE A 173 -4.38 12.92 -7.49
CA PHE A 173 -4.20 11.62 -6.81
C PHE A 173 -5.54 10.92 -6.59
N TRP A 174 -6.51 11.63 -6.00
CA TRP A 174 -7.82 11.08 -5.65
C TRP A 174 -8.71 10.83 -6.86
N ALA A 175 -8.53 11.56 -7.97
CA ALA A 175 -9.22 11.27 -9.23
C ALA A 175 -8.90 9.86 -9.77
N SER A 176 -7.68 9.37 -9.51
CA SER A 176 -7.23 8.03 -9.90
C SER A 176 -7.59 6.92 -8.90
N TRP A 177 -7.99 7.27 -7.68
CA TRP A 177 -8.26 6.32 -6.61
C TRP A 177 -9.59 5.59 -6.79
N THR A 178 -9.60 4.27 -6.58
CA THR A 178 -10.79 3.42 -6.72
C THR A 178 -11.74 3.48 -5.51
N GLY A 179 -11.42 4.25 -4.46
CA GLY A 179 -12.15 4.19 -3.19
C GLY A 179 -11.80 2.98 -2.32
N ARG A 180 -10.72 2.25 -2.64
CA ARG A 180 -10.31 1.03 -1.92
C ARG A 180 -8.91 1.20 -1.34
N ALA A 181 -8.71 0.71 -0.12
CA ALA A 181 -7.39 0.64 0.49
C ALA A 181 -7.17 -0.68 1.23
N VAL A 182 -5.90 -1.03 1.42
CA VAL A 182 -5.45 -2.03 2.38
C VAL A 182 -4.73 -1.28 3.49
N VAL A 183 -5.24 -1.45 4.70
CA VAL A 183 -4.71 -0.80 5.90
C VAL A 183 -4.17 -1.87 6.81
N LEU A 184 -2.89 -1.77 7.13
CA LEU A 184 -2.14 -2.73 7.92
C LEU A 184 -1.37 -2.00 9.02
N TRP A 185 -1.23 -2.64 10.17
CA TRP A 185 -0.49 -2.15 11.32
C TRP A 185 0.15 -3.32 12.07
N PRO A 186 1.17 -3.08 12.92
CA PRO A 186 1.79 -4.14 13.71
C PRO A 186 0.79 -4.88 14.59
N THR A 187 0.82 -6.22 14.55
CA THR A 187 -0.04 -7.07 15.40
C THR A 187 0.21 -6.83 16.89
N ALA A 188 1.43 -6.42 17.25
CA ALA A 188 1.80 -6.11 18.63
C ALA A 188 1.24 -4.76 19.13
N ARG A 189 0.63 -3.95 18.26
CA ARG A 189 0.03 -2.67 18.66
C ARG A 189 -1.13 -2.95 19.62
N ASN A 190 -1.09 -2.30 20.78
CA ASN A 190 -2.14 -2.44 21.78
C ASN A 190 -3.49 -2.04 21.16
N PRO A 191 -4.54 -2.87 21.26
CA PRO A 191 -5.88 -2.53 20.76
C PRO A 191 -6.42 -1.19 21.29
N ALA A 192 -6.01 -0.78 22.50
CA ALA A 192 -6.38 0.52 23.07
C ALA A 192 -5.73 1.73 22.36
N ASP A 193 -4.63 1.49 21.64
CA ASP A 193 -3.87 2.51 20.88
C ASP A 193 -4.24 2.50 19.38
N LEU A 194 -5.26 1.71 19.00
CA LEU A 194 -5.81 1.73 17.66
C LEU A 194 -6.72 2.95 17.51
N PRO A 195 -6.52 3.77 16.46
CA PRO A 195 -7.44 4.84 16.12
C PRO A 195 -8.89 4.36 16.02
N GLU A 196 -9.86 5.21 16.37
CA GLU A 196 -11.28 4.90 16.20
C GLU A 196 -11.63 4.54 14.75
N GLU A 197 -10.90 5.12 13.78
CA GLU A 197 -10.96 4.80 12.37
C GLU A 197 -10.69 3.31 12.06
N LEU A 198 -9.93 2.61 12.92
CA LEU A 198 -9.67 1.17 12.82
C LEU A 198 -10.69 0.32 13.58
N ASN A 199 -11.41 0.86 14.56
CA ASN A 199 -12.42 0.12 15.34
C ASN A 199 -13.63 -0.30 14.48
N GLY A 200 -13.97 0.50 13.47
CA GLY A 200 -14.98 0.15 12.46
C GLY A 200 -14.50 -0.87 11.42
N ILE A 201 -13.19 -1.17 11.39
CA ILE A 201 -12.57 -2.15 10.49
C ILE A 201 -12.48 -3.52 11.18
N THR A 202 -12.09 -3.55 12.46
CA THR A 202 -12.04 -4.78 13.27
C THR A 202 -13.42 -5.40 13.47
N SER A 203 -14.46 -4.59 13.64
CA SER A 203 -15.85 -5.05 13.81
C SER A 203 -16.43 -5.71 12.55
N ARG A 204 -15.92 -5.37 11.36
CA ARG A 204 -16.31 -5.98 10.07
C ARG A 204 -15.57 -7.27 9.75
N LYS A 205 -14.59 -7.67 10.56
CA LYS A 205 -13.86 -8.95 10.44
C LYS A 205 -14.72 -10.15 10.89
N GLY A 206 -15.82 -9.90 11.62
CA GLY A 206 -16.74 -10.92 12.14
C GLY A 206 -17.89 -11.33 11.21
N ASP A 207 -18.15 -10.55 10.15
CA ASP A 207 -19.21 -10.84 9.18
C ASP A 207 -18.60 -11.15 7.80
N ALA A 208 -18.11 -12.38 7.65
CA ALA A 208 -18.05 -13.02 6.35
C ALA A 208 -18.97 -14.26 6.40
N PRO A 209 -19.77 -14.53 5.35
CA PRO A 209 -20.66 -15.69 5.30
C PRO A 209 -19.91 -17.02 5.37
#